data_AF-A0AAU8JD92-F1
#
_entry.id   AF-A0AAU8JD92-F1
#
_cell.length_a   1.000
_cell.length_b   1.000
_cell.length_c   1.000
_cell.angle_alpha   90.00
_cell.angle_beta   90.00
_cell.angle_gamma   90.00
#
_symmetry.space_group_name_H-M   'P 1'
#
loop_
_entity.id
_entity.type
_entity.pdbx_description
1 polymer ?
#
loop_
_entity_poly.entity_id
_entity_poly.type
_entity_poly.pdbx_seq_one_letter_code
_entity_poly.pdbx_strand_id
1 'polypeptide(L)'
;MSAYLNHLKSSDDLVTTYEATRAGFVALALERNRQAAPYIAEAKALQAAASQAVSAADLLKIKDIEVGLLTAAGLSQKSLNYLTPEDKIDAINGLIQNFLEPAAANFVEELVFRFLLTRGDTLGGSMRNIGGALAQRKLTRAILSTLKIAGRQYSWQDSRTKQWIAMTNDDIEIELSLRGINWQSEGENRTLIYNLKVPLVRSNVDLCLFNLPPTELVVNKSSKIQPSETAPSIIALGELKGGIDPAGADEHWKTAQAALNRIREAFSKVGYFPNTFFVGSAVAKRMADEIWHQLEEGTLTNAANLNQENQVASIARWLCNL
;
A
#
# COMPACT_ATOMS: atom_id res chain seq x y z
N MET A 1 -22.86 -15.76 17.29
CA MET A 1 -22.34 -16.49 16.12
C MET A 1 -21.10 -15.74 15.63
N SER A 2 -19.98 -16.41 15.39
CA SER A 2 -18.72 -15.75 15.00
C SER A 2 -18.86 -15.00 13.68
N ALA A 3 -18.30 -13.79 13.58
CA ALA A 3 -18.56 -12.88 12.46
C ALA A 3 -18.16 -13.43 11.08
N TYR A 4 -17.10 -14.26 11.02
CA TYR A 4 -16.60 -14.87 9.79
C TYR A 4 -17.56 -15.93 9.21
N LEU A 5 -18.37 -16.58 10.04
CA LEU A 5 -19.33 -17.61 9.60
C LEU A 5 -20.47 -17.05 8.72
N ASN A 6 -20.59 -15.72 8.65
CA ASN A 6 -21.52 -15.07 7.72
C ASN A 6 -21.12 -15.23 6.25
N HIS A 7 -19.84 -15.51 5.96
CA HIS A 7 -19.32 -15.59 4.59
C HIS A 7 -18.26 -16.67 4.36
N LEU A 8 -17.79 -17.36 5.41
CA LEU A 8 -16.89 -18.51 5.32
C LEU A 8 -17.52 -19.73 5.99
N LYS A 9 -17.48 -20.87 5.31
CA LYS A 9 -17.93 -22.19 5.79
C LYS A 9 -16.77 -23.17 5.95
N SER A 10 -15.66 -22.93 5.27
CA SER A 10 -14.41 -23.70 5.39
C SER A 10 -13.19 -22.84 5.03
N SER A 11 -12.00 -23.38 5.24
CA SER A 11 -10.76 -22.73 4.80
C SER A 11 -10.70 -22.57 3.27
N ASP A 12 -11.31 -23.47 2.50
CA ASP A 12 -11.31 -23.41 1.04
C ASP A 12 -12.04 -22.18 0.49
N ASP A 13 -13.02 -21.63 1.22
CA ASP A 13 -13.71 -20.40 0.82
C ASP A 13 -12.75 -19.19 0.76
N LEU A 14 -11.65 -19.23 1.50
CA LEU A 14 -10.63 -18.17 1.47
C LEU A 14 -9.68 -18.28 0.28
N VAL A 15 -9.57 -19.46 -0.35
CA VAL A 15 -8.56 -19.70 -1.39
C VAL A 15 -8.83 -18.87 -2.63
N THR A 16 -7.79 -18.23 -3.16
CA THR A 16 -7.91 -17.42 -4.38
C THR A 16 -8.00 -18.33 -5.60
N THR A 17 -9.03 -18.11 -6.42
CA THR A 17 -9.22 -18.91 -7.65
C THR A 17 -8.20 -18.54 -8.72
N TYR A 18 -7.96 -19.48 -9.63
CA TYR A 18 -7.10 -19.23 -10.79
C TYR A 18 -7.60 -18.04 -11.63
N GLU A 19 -8.91 -17.93 -11.83
CA GLU A 19 -9.53 -16.84 -12.60
C GLU A 19 -9.27 -15.48 -11.96
N ALA A 20 -9.38 -15.39 -10.62
CA ALA A 20 -9.09 -14.16 -9.89
C ALA A 20 -7.60 -13.79 -9.98
N THR A 21 -6.71 -14.78 -9.82
CA THR A 21 -5.26 -14.57 -10.01
C THR A 21 -4.94 -14.09 -11.42
N ARG A 22 -5.48 -14.75 -12.45
CA ARG A 22 -5.31 -14.36 -13.85
C ARG A 22 -5.80 -12.94 -14.10
N ALA A 23 -7.01 -12.62 -13.64
CA ALA A 23 -7.60 -11.29 -13.82
C ALA A 23 -6.76 -10.20 -13.16
N GLY A 24 -6.27 -10.43 -11.94
CA GLY A 24 -5.42 -9.45 -11.26
C GLY A 24 -4.04 -9.29 -11.88
N PHE A 25 -3.42 -10.34 -12.44
CA PHE A 25 -2.19 -10.20 -13.23
C PHE A 25 -2.40 -9.33 -14.47
N VAL A 26 -3.51 -9.52 -15.20
CA VAL A 26 -3.86 -8.70 -16.36
C VAL A 26 -4.08 -7.24 -15.95
N ALA A 27 -4.84 -7.01 -14.86
CA ALA A 27 -5.09 -5.66 -14.36
C ALA A 27 -3.79 -4.94 -13.94
N LEU A 28 -2.88 -5.64 -13.25
CA LEU A 28 -1.58 -5.08 -12.87
C LEU A 28 -0.68 -4.79 -14.08
N ALA A 29 -0.74 -5.60 -15.14
CA ALA A 29 0.00 -5.36 -16.37
C ALA A 29 -0.50 -4.10 -17.10
N LEU A 30 -1.82 -3.91 -17.17
CA LEU A 30 -2.42 -2.69 -17.74
C LEU A 30 -2.05 -1.44 -16.93
N GLU A 31 -2.13 -1.52 -15.60
CA GLU A 31 -1.73 -0.42 -14.73
C GLU A 31 -0.23 -0.13 -14.83
N ARG A 32 0.62 -1.17 -14.96
CA ARG A 32 2.06 -0.98 -15.20
C ARG A 32 2.32 -0.20 -16.50
N ASN A 33 1.62 -0.53 -17.58
CA ASN A 33 1.76 0.19 -18.85
C ASN A 33 1.32 1.66 -18.72
N ARG A 34 0.22 1.92 -18.01
CA ARG A 34 -0.24 3.29 -17.72
C ARG A 34 0.81 4.07 -16.92
N GLN A 35 1.38 3.45 -15.90
CA GLN A 35 2.39 4.05 -15.02
C GLN A 35 3.78 4.17 -15.67
N ALA A 36 4.05 3.41 -16.74
CA ALA A 36 5.31 3.51 -17.48
C ALA A 36 5.40 4.80 -18.31
N ALA A 37 4.26 5.39 -18.72
CA ALA A 37 4.23 6.51 -19.67
C ALA A 37 5.11 7.72 -19.25
N PRO A 38 5.10 8.18 -17.98
CA PRO A 38 5.99 9.27 -17.54
C PRO A 38 7.48 8.92 -17.68
N TYR A 39 7.88 7.70 -17.36
CA TYR A 39 9.28 7.26 -17.47
C TYR A 39 9.76 7.22 -18.93
N ILE A 40 8.88 6.82 -19.86
CA ILE A 40 9.16 6.88 -21.29
C ILE A 40 9.28 8.35 -21.76
N ALA A 41 8.46 9.26 -21.24
CA ALA A 41 8.56 10.68 -21.56
C ALA A 41 9.86 11.30 -21.02
N GLU A 42 10.28 10.96 -19.79
CA GLU A 42 11.57 11.35 -19.22
C GLU A 42 12.74 10.87 -20.08
N ALA A 43 12.70 9.62 -20.54
CA ALA A 43 13.74 9.06 -21.41
C ALA A 43 13.83 9.79 -22.76
N LYS A 44 12.69 10.14 -23.36
CA LYS A 44 12.64 10.94 -24.60
C LYS A 44 13.19 12.35 -24.39
N ALA A 45 12.89 12.97 -23.26
CA ALA A 45 13.43 14.29 -22.91
C ALA A 45 14.95 14.23 -22.71
N LEU A 46 15.46 13.20 -22.00
CA LEU A 46 16.89 12.96 -21.85
C LEU A 46 17.57 12.74 -23.19
N GLN A 47 16.98 11.92 -24.07
CA GLN A 47 17.49 11.67 -25.41
C GLN A 47 17.61 12.97 -26.22
N ALA A 48 16.57 13.80 -26.21
CA ALA A 48 16.56 15.08 -26.93
C ALA A 48 17.63 16.06 -26.42
N ALA A 49 17.87 16.10 -25.10
CA ALA A 49 18.93 16.90 -24.52
C ALA A 49 20.32 16.33 -24.89
N ALA A 50 20.54 15.04 -24.64
CA ALA A 50 21.82 14.36 -24.88
C ALA A 50 22.25 14.35 -26.36
N SER A 51 21.30 14.39 -27.29
CA SER A 51 21.58 14.44 -28.74
C SER A 51 22.29 15.73 -29.19
N GLN A 52 22.41 16.74 -28.32
CA GLN A 52 23.19 17.95 -28.59
C GLN A 52 24.69 17.75 -28.36
N ALA A 53 25.10 16.68 -27.67
CA ALA A 53 26.49 16.35 -27.44
C ALA A 53 27.13 15.75 -28.70
N VAL A 54 28.35 16.15 -29.01
CA VAL A 54 29.13 15.59 -30.13
C VAL A 54 29.85 14.30 -29.70
N SER A 55 30.22 14.21 -28.42
CA SER A 55 30.86 13.06 -27.81
C SER A 55 30.29 12.75 -26.43
N ALA A 56 30.55 11.54 -25.91
CA ALA A 56 30.09 11.15 -24.57
C ALA A 56 30.59 12.10 -23.47
N ALA A 57 31.82 12.60 -23.58
CA ALA A 57 32.37 13.57 -22.63
C ALA A 57 31.65 14.93 -22.68
N ASP A 58 31.06 15.31 -23.81
CA ASP A 58 30.32 16.56 -23.94
C ASP A 58 28.99 16.56 -23.16
N LEU A 59 28.50 15.39 -22.73
CA LEU A 59 27.33 15.29 -21.86
C LEU A 59 27.50 16.08 -20.55
N LEU A 60 28.72 16.17 -20.02
CA LEU A 60 29.03 16.95 -18.81
C LEU A 60 28.83 18.45 -18.98
N LYS A 61 28.79 18.94 -20.23
CA LYS A 61 28.58 20.36 -20.56
C LYS A 61 27.10 20.71 -20.70
N ILE A 62 26.22 19.72 -20.84
CA ILE A 62 24.79 19.92 -20.99
C ILE A 62 24.20 20.14 -19.60
N LYS A 63 23.57 21.31 -19.42
CA LYS A 63 22.89 21.63 -18.17
C LYS A 63 21.63 20.79 -17.99
N ASP A 64 21.23 20.60 -16.74
CA ASP A 64 19.95 20.01 -16.35
C ASP A 64 19.73 18.53 -16.74
N ILE A 65 20.78 17.79 -17.15
CA ILE A 65 20.71 16.34 -17.40
C ILE A 65 21.40 15.48 -16.34
N GLU A 66 21.97 16.08 -15.29
CA GLU A 66 22.75 15.38 -14.25
C GLU A 66 21.97 14.22 -13.61
N VAL A 67 20.70 14.43 -13.28
CA VAL A 67 19.82 13.38 -12.72
C VAL A 67 19.65 12.22 -13.71
N GLY A 68 19.58 12.52 -15.02
CA GLY A 68 19.52 11.52 -16.08
C GLY A 68 20.81 10.69 -16.16
N LEU A 69 21.96 11.35 -16.08
CA LEU A 69 23.28 10.70 -16.07
C LEU A 69 23.46 9.82 -14.83
N LEU A 70 23.12 10.33 -13.64
CA LEU A 70 23.19 9.55 -12.40
C LEU A 70 22.25 8.34 -12.41
N THR A 71 21.05 8.50 -12.96
CA THR A 71 20.11 7.38 -13.13
C THR A 71 20.70 6.33 -14.07
N ALA A 72 21.25 6.74 -15.22
CA ALA A 72 21.89 5.82 -16.18
C ALA A 72 23.17 5.17 -15.63
N ALA A 73 23.83 5.80 -14.66
CA ALA A 73 24.95 5.22 -13.92
C ALA A 73 24.50 4.12 -12.92
N GLY A 74 23.19 3.82 -12.86
CA GLY A 74 22.63 2.78 -12.00
C GLY A 74 22.22 3.28 -10.61
N LEU A 75 22.24 4.59 -10.36
CA LEU A 75 21.91 5.15 -9.05
C LEU A 75 20.41 5.45 -8.94
N SER A 76 19.76 4.81 -7.98
CA SER A 76 18.37 5.11 -7.61
C SER A 76 18.27 6.38 -6.77
N GLN A 77 17.08 6.98 -6.70
CA GLN A 77 16.84 8.12 -5.79
C GLN A 77 17.14 7.78 -4.32
N LYS A 78 16.97 6.51 -3.90
CA LYS A 78 17.31 6.08 -2.54
C LYS A 78 18.81 6.03 -2.32
N SER A 79 19.60 5.53 -3.27
CA SER A 79 21.05 5.43 -3.14
C SER A 79 21.71 6.81 -3.15
N LEU A 80 21.17 7.77 -3.92
CA LEU A 80 21.68 9.15 -3.97
C LEU A 80 21.70 9.87 -2.61
N ASN A 81 20.89 9.43 -1.64
CA ASN A 81 20.88 10.00 -0.29
C ASN A 81 22.09 9.59 0.56
N TYR A 82 22.87 8.61 0.12
CA TYR A 82 24.05 8.09 0.82
C TYR A 82 25.37 8.48 0.15
N LEU A 83 25.31 9.26 -0.93
CA LEU A 83 26.47 9.60 -1.76
C LEU A 83 26.84 11.08 -1.63
N THR A 84 28.13 11.36 -1.54
CA THR A 84 28.67 12.72 -1.57
C THR A 84 28.55 13.32 -2.98
N PRO A 85 28.76 14.64 -3.14
CA PRO A 85 28.90 15.24 -4.47
C PRO A 85 30.02 14.58 -5.30
N GLU A 86 31.13 14.22 -4.67
CA GLU A 86 32.27 13.57 -5.32
C GLU A 86 31.90 12.18 -5.84
N ASP A 87 31.23 11.35 -5.02
CA ASP A 87 30.76 10.01 -5.43
C ASP A 87 29.85 10.06 -6.66
N LYS A 88 29.02 11.11 -6.75
CA LYS A 88 28.10 11.33 -7.89
C LYS A 88 28.86 11.67 -9.16
N ILE A 89 29.87 12.52 -9.06
CA ILE A 89 30.75 12.87 -10.17
C ILE A 89 31.48 11.61 -10.66
N ASP A 90 32.04 10.83 -9.74
CA ASP A 90 32.76 9.59 -10.06
C ASP A 90 31.84 8.56 -10.72
N ALA A 91 30.59 8.43 -10.26
CA ALA A 91 29.61 7.55 -10.91
C ALA A 91 29.30 7.97 -12.36
N ILE A 92 29.14 9.28 -12.61
CA ILE A 92 28.91 9.79 -13.98
C ILE A 92 30.14 9.55 -14.86
N ASN A 93 31.34 9.84 -14.34
CA ASN A 93 32.59 9.59 -15.07
C ASN A 93 32.76 8.10 -15.38
N GLY A 94 32.46 7.23 -14.42
CA GLY A 94 32.46 5.79 -14.60
C GLY A 94 31.46 5.32 -15.66
N LEU A 95 30.26 5.92 -15.71
CA LEU A 95 29.28 5.66 -16.77
C LEU A 95 29.85 6.05 -18.14
N ILE A 96 30.40 7.26 -18.26
CA ILE A 96 30.93 7.80 -19.51
C ILE A 96 32.07 6.92 -20.03
N GLN A 97 33.10 6.69 -19.23
CA GLN A 97 34.32 6.00 -19.64
C GLN A 97 34.08 4.51 -19.95
N ASN A 98 33.27 3.83 -19.14
CA ASN A 98 33.15 2.37 -19.25
C ASN A 98 32.06 1.93 -20.22
N PHE A 99 31.12 2.82 -20.59
CA PHE A 99 29.96 2.42 -21.38
C PHE A 99 29.64 3.39 -22.52
N LEU A 100 29.59 4.70 -22.26
CA LEU A 100 29.17 5.66 -23.29
C LEU A 100 30.27 5.91 -24.33
N GLU A 101 31.53 6.06 -23.92
CA GLU A 101 32.66 6.18 -24.84
C GLU A 101 32.85 4.91 -25.70
N PRO A 102 32.83 3.69 -25.14
CA PRO A 102 32.86 2.45 -25.93
C PRO A 102 31.71 2.29 -26.93
N ALA A 103 30.53 2.88 -26.66
CA ALA A 103 29.39 2.85 -27.56
C ALA A 103 29.55 3.77 -28.80
N ALA A 104 30.60 4.60 -28.83
CA ALA A 104 30.95 5.48 -29.94
C ALA A 104 29.74 6.27 -30.48
N ALA A 105 29.38 6.12 -31.75
CA ALA A 105 28.26 6.85 -32.37
C ALA A 105 26.89 6.60 -31.70
N ASN A 106 26.76 5.50 -30.93
CA ASN A 106 25.52 5.11 -30.27
C ASN A 106 25.49 5.50 -28.78
N PHE A 107 26.40 6.36 -28.31
CA PHE A 107 26.49 6.71 -26.89
C PHE A 107 25.19 7.29 -26.30
N VAL A 108 24.41 8.02 -27.10
CA VAL A 108 23.09 8.55 -26.67
C VAL A 108 22.08 7.42 -26.50
N GLU A 109 22.10 6.41 -27.37
CA GLU A 109 21.23 5.24 -27.26
C GLU A 109 21.61 4.40 -26.04
N GLU A 110 22.90 4.15 -25.82
CA GLU A 110 23.42 3.44 -24.65
C GLU A 110 23.03 4.16 -23.34
N LEU A 111 23.12 5.50 -23.31
CA LEU A 111 22.67 6.32 -22.18
C LEU A 111 21.18 6.10 -21.89
N VAL A 112 20.32 6.15 -22.92
CA VAL A 112 18.87 6.01 -22.79
C VAL A 112 18.48 4.60 -22.36
N PHE A 113 19.13 3.56 -22.89
CA PHE A 113 18.87 2.17 -22.50
C PHE A 113 19.21 1.93 -21.03
N ARG A 114 20.36 2.42 -20.57
CA ARG A 114 20.74 2.31 -19.15
C ARG A 114 19.79 3.10 -18.24
N PHE A 115 19.45 4.31 -18.65
CA PHE A 115 18.44 5.12 -17.94
C PHE A 115 17.13 4.34 -17.77
N LEU A 116 16.58 3.80 -18.87
CA LEU A 116 15.34 3.03 -18.85
C LEU A 116 15.44 1.74 -18.04
N LEU A 117 16.58 1.05 -18.07
CA LEU A 117 16.81 -0.16 -17.29
C LEU A 117 16.72 0.13 -15.78
N THR A 118 17.37 1.20 -15.32
CA THR A 118 17.29 1.63 -13.91
C THR A 118 15.91 2.16 -13.54
N ARG A 119 15.23 2.87 -14.44
CA ARG A 119 13.84 3.29 -14.24
C ARG A 119 12.87 2.09 -14.21
N GLY A 120 13.19 1.00 -14.88
CA GLY A 120 12.44 -0.26 -14.82
C GLY A 120 12.32 -0.81 -13.40
N ASP A 121 13.41 -0.80 -12.62
CA ASP A 121 13.38 -1.21 -11.21
C ASP A 121 12.58 -0.22 -10.35
N THR A 122 12.70 1.08 -10.62
CA THR A 122 11.90 2.12 -9.94
C THR A 122 10.39 1.91 -10.17
N LEU A 123 9.98 1.66 -11.42
CA LEU A 123 8.60 1.33 -11.76
C LEU A 123 8.16 0.03 -11.08
N GLY A 124 9.01 -1.00 -11.08
CA GLY A 124 8.75 -2.26 -10.38
C GLY A 124 8.48 -2.05 -8.89
N GLY A 125 9.31 -1.26 -8.21
CA GLY A 125 9.11 -0.87 -6.82
C GLY A 125 7.81 -0.08 -6.59
N SER A 126 7.47 0.85 -7.49
CA SER A 126 6.22 1.61 -7.44
C SER A 126 4.99 0.70 -7.58
N MET A 127 5.02 -0.26 -8.51
CA MET A 127 3.92 -1.20 -8.75
C MET A 127 3.58 -2.07 -7.53
N ARG A 128 4.58 -2.40 -6.69
CA ARG A 128 4.34 -3.12 -5.42
C ARG A 128 3.50 -2.28 -4.45
N ASN A 129 3.74 -0.97 -4.38
CA ASN A 129 2.95 -0.04 -3.56
C ASN A 129 1.55 0.17 -4.14
N ILE A 130 1.43 0.22 -5.46
CA ILE A 130 0.15 0.39 -6.17
C ILE A 130 -0.80 -0.78 -5.87
N GLY A 131 -0.31 -2.02 -5.81
CA GLY A 131 -1.13 -3.17 -5.43
C GLY A 131 -1.79 -2.99 -4.06
N GLY A 132 -1.03 -2.51 -3.06
CA GLY A 132 -1.57 -2.17 -1.73
C GLY A 132 -2.59 -1.04 -1.79
N ALA A 133 -2.32 0.02 -2.56
CA ALA A 133 -3.25 1.15 -2.71
C ALA A 133 -4.56 0.75 -3.40
N LEU A 134 -4.52 -0.10 -4.44
CA LEU A 134 -5.71 -0.62 -5.11
C LEU A 134 -6.54 -1.50 -4.17
N ALA A 135 -5.89 -2.32 -3.36
CA ALA A 135 -6.58 -3.13 -2.35
C ALA A 135 -7.27 -2.25 -1.29
N GLN A 136 -6.58 -1.21 -0.80
CA GLN A 136 -7.16 -0.24 0.13
C GLN A 136 -8.40 0.42 -0.49
N ARG A 137 -8.28 0.92 -1.72
CA ARG A 137 -9.40 1.53 -2.46
C ARG A 137 -10.59 0.59 -2.57
N LYS A 138 -10.37 -0.66 -2.95
CA LYS A 138 -11.43 -1.67 -3.09
C LYS A 138 -12.17 -1.91 -1.77
N LEU A 139 -11.45 -2.08 -0.66
CA LEU A 139 -12.07 -2.26 0.65
C LEU A 139 -12.75 -0.97 1.15
N THR A 140 -12.13 0.19 0.97
CA THR A 140 -12.74 1.50 1.27
C THR A 140 -14.06 1.67 0.53
N ARG A 141 -14.11 1.38 -0.77
CA ARG A 141 -15.32 1.50 -1.58
C ARG A 141 -16.43 0.57 -1.11
N ALA A 142 -16.10 -0.64 -0.65
CA ALA A 142 -17.06 -1.55 -0.04
C ALA A 142 -17.62 -1.02 1.29
N ILE A 143 -16.79 -0.41 2.14
CA ILE A 143 -17.20 0.23 3.40
C ILE A 143 -18.13 1.42 3.12
N LEU A 144 -17.75 2.33 2.23
CA LEU A 144 -18.57 3.49 1.85
C LEU A 144 -19.93 3.06 1.29
N SER A 145 -19.93 2.06 0.39
CA SER A 145 -21.16 1.51 -0.18
C SER A 145 -22.06 0.89 0.88
N THR A 146 -21.47 0.19 1.86
CA THR A 146 -22.19 -0.38 3.00
C THR A 146 -22.85 0.70 3.84
N LEU A 147 -22.14 1.79 4.16
CA LEU A 147 -22.68 2.92 4.91
C LEU A 147 -23.82 3.60 4.14
N LYS A 148 -23.64 3.83 2.84
CA LYS A 148 -24.64 4.47 1.96
C LYS A 148 -25.92 3.64 1.86
N ILE A 149 -25.81 2.33 1.66
CA ILE A 149 -26.98 1.41 1.63
C ILE A 149 -27.69 1.37 2.98
N ALA A 150 -26.96 1.47 4.09
CA ALA A 150 -27.52 1.52 5.43
C ALA A 150 -28.13 2.89 5.81
N GLY A 151 -28.07 3.89 4.92
CA GLY A 151 -28.52 5.26 5.20
C GLY A 151 -27.69 5.99 6.26
N ARG A 152 -26.47 5.52 6.54
CA ARG A 152 -25.59 6.10 7.57
C ARG A 152 -24.76 7.22 6.98
N GLN A 153 -24.87 8.40 7.58
CA GLN A 153 -23.99 9.52 7.28
C GLN A 153 -22.56 9.20 7.73
N TYR A 154 -21.59 9.66 6.94
CA TYR A 154 -20.19 9.54 7.28
C TYR A 154 -19.42 10.82 6.93
N SER A 155 -18.23 10.94 7.49
CA SER A 155 -17.21 11.88 7.05
C SER A 155 -15.95 11.11 6.66
N TRP A 156 -15.09 11.70 5.85
CA TRP A 156 -13.85 11.09 5.41
C TRP A 156 -12.69 12.07 5.52
N GLN A 157 -11.49 11.54 5.74
CA GLN A 157 -10.29 12.34 5.85
C GLN A 157 -9.54 12.35 4.52
N ASP A 158 -9.30 13.52 3.94
CA ASP A 158 -8.42 13.63 2.77
C ASP A 158 -6.96 13.40 3.16
N SER A 159 -6.27 12.56 2.38
CA SER A 159 -4.93 12.09 2.66
C SER A 159 -3.87 13.18 2.49
N ARG A 160 -4.16 14.25 1.74
CA ARG A 160 -3.25 15.37 1.48
C ARG A 160 -3.41 16.46 2.53
N THR A 161 -4.65 16.94 2.72
CA THR A 161 -4.96 18.06 3.63
C THR A 161 -5.15 17.63 5.08
N LYS A 162 -5.41 16.34 5.31
CA LYS A 162 -5.78 15.77 6.62
C LYS A 162 -7.07 16.33 7.22
N GLN A 163 -7.84 17.08 6.44
CA GLN A 163 -9.13 17.63 6.84
C GLN A 163 -10.22 16.56 6.77
N TRP A 164 -11.16 16.62 7.70
CA TRP A 164 -12.36 15.79 7.71
C TRP A 164 -13.48 16.49 6.93
N ILE A 165 -14.02 15.78 5.95
CA ILE A 165 -15.00 16.29 4.99
C ILE A 165 -16.26 15.45 5.15
N ALA A 166 -17.40 16.10 5.34
CA ALA A 166 -18.69 15.40 5.38
C ALA A 166 -18.98 14.73 4.03
N MET A 167 -19.67 13.59 4.04
CA MET A 167 -20.09 12.95 2.80
C MET A 167 -20.99 13.86 1.97
N THR A 168 -20.92 13.68 0.66
CA THR A 168 -21.79 14.31 -0.32
C THR A 168 -22.53 13.21 -1.08
N ASN A 169 -23.56 13.58 -1.85
CA ASN A 169 -24.25 12.61 -2.73
C ASN A 169 -23.32 12.07 -3.83
N ASP A 170 -22.35 12.89 -4.24
CA ASP A 170 -21.29 12.55 -5.20
C ASP A 170 -20.01 12.20 -4.44
N ASP A 171 -19.88 10.92 -4.09
CA ASP A 171 -18.71 10.34 -3.43
C ASP A 171 -17.87 9.48 -4.41
N ILE A 172 -17.99 9.75 -5.70
CA ILE A 172 -17.24 9.06 -6.75
C ILE A 172 -15.74 9.27 -6.53
N GLU A 173 -14.99 8.18 -6.53
CA GLU A 173 -13.52 8.16 -6.48
C GLU A 173 -12.86 8.83 -5.25
N ILE A 174 -13.60 9.16 -4.19
CA ILE A 174 -12.99 9.72 -2.96
C ILE A 174 -11.94 8.78 -2.35
N GLU A 175 -12.05 7.47 -2.56
CA GLU A 175 -11.07 6.47 -2.15
C GLU A 175 -9.68 6.66 -2.76
N LEU A 176 -9.55 7.45 -3.84
CA LEU A 176 -8.26 7.80 -4.44
C LEU A 176 -7.40 8.67 -3.50
N SER A 177 -8.04 9.52 -2.68
CA SER A 177 -7.36 10.38 -1.71
C SER A 177 -7.86 10.19 -0.27
N LEU A 178 -8.60 9.13 0.03
CA LEU A 178 -9.11 8.87 1.38
C LEU A 178 -8.02 8.27 2.29
N ARG A 179 -7.89 8.80 3.50
CA ARG A 179 -7.06 8.25 4.58
C ARG A 179 -7.86 7.64 5.74
N GLY A 180 -9.07 8.13 5.97
CA GLY A 180 -9.90 7.66 7.08
C GLY A 180 -11.39 7.90 6.83
N ILE A 181 -12.21 7.19 7.57
CA ILE A 181 -13.68 7.23 7.50
C ILE A 181 -14.20 7.34 8.92
N ASN A 182 -15.19 8.20 9.16
CA ASN A 182 -15.89 8.27 10.42
C ASN A 182 -17.40 8.18 10.21
N TRP A 183 -18.07 7.37 11.01
CA TRP A 183 -19.53 7.21 11.00
C TRP A 183 -20.04 6.94 12.42
N GLN A 184 -21.35 6.82 12.59
CA GLN A 184 -21.96 6.37 13.83
C GLN A 184 -22.54 4.96 13.69
N SER A 185 -22.34 4.14 14.73
CA SER A 185 -22.93 2.82 14.88
C SER A 185 -23.54 2.73 16.27
N GLU A 186 -24.84 2.43 16.36
CA GLU A 186 -25.57 2.30 17.63
C GLU A 186 -25.42 3.49 18.60
N GLY A 187 -25.29 4.70 18.07
CA GLY A 187 -25.13 5.94 18.85
C GLY A 187 -23.68 6.25 19.26
N GLU A 188 -22.74 5.36 18.97
CA GLU A 188 -21.31 5.58 19.22
C GLU A 188 -20.56 5.98 17.94
N ASN A 189 -19.44 6.67 18.10
CA ASN A 189 -18.59 7.05 16.98
C ASN A 189 -17.68 5.90 16.56
N ARG A 190 -17.48 5.75 15.26
CA ARG A 190 -16.53 4.82 14.66
C ARG A 190 -15.63 5.58 13.74
N THR A 191 -14.33 5.49 13.97
CA THR A 191 -13.33 6.13 13.10
C THR A 191 -12.31 5.11 12.65
N LEU A 192 -12.30 4.84 11.35
CA LEU A 192 -11.32 4.00 10.68
C LEU A 192 -10.18 4.87 10.12
N ILE A 193 -8.94 4.54 10.42
CA ILE A 193 -7.75 5.19 9.84
C ILE A 193 -6.86 4.12 9.19
N TYR A 194 -6.42 4.37 7.96
CA TYR A 194 -5.48 3.51 7.26
C TYR A 194 -4.01 3.85 7.60
N ASN A 195 -3.16 2.83 7.59
CA ASN A 195 -1.70 2.91 7.69
C ASN A 195 -1.23 3.77 8.88
N LEU A 196 -1.72 3.44 10.08
CA LEU A 196 -1.46 4.22 11.28
C LEU A 196 -0.42 3.55 12.18
N LYS A 197 0.58 4.33 12.62
CA LYS A 197 1.49 3.90 13.68
C LYS A 197 0.74 3.80 15.00
N VAL A 198 0.62 2.59 15.52
CA VAL A 198 0.01 2.33 16.84
C VAL A 198 1.12 2.35 17.89
N PRO A 199 1.17 3.34 18.82
CA PRO A 199 2.28 3.50 19.76
C PRO A 199 2.54 2.28 20.64
N LEU A 200 1.47 1.59 21.07
CA LEU A 200 1.56 0.39 21.88
C LEU A 200 2.30 -0.76 21.17
N VAL A 201 2.07 -0.91 19.86
CA VAL A 201 2.66 -1.95 19.01
C VAL A 201 4.03 -1.51 18.45
N ARG A 202 4.31 -0.20 18.47
CA ARG A 202 5.50 0.45 17.89
C ARG A 202 5.67 0.18 16.39
N SER A 203 4.57 -0.10 15.69
CA SER A 203 4.55 -0.43 14.26
C SER A 203 3.35 0.19 13.57
N ASN A 204 3.37 0.25 12.24
CA ASN A 204 2.21 0.62 11.46
C ASN A 204 1.25 -0.58 11.38
N VAL A 205 -0.04 -0.28 11.41
CA VAL A 205 -1.12 -1.24 11.17
C VAL A 205 -1.95 -0.74 9.99
N ASP A 206 -2.31 -1.63 9.07
CA ASP A 206 -2.95 -1.26 7.81
C ASP A 206 -4.34 -0.64 8.04
N LEU A 207 -5.12 -1.18 8.98
CA LEU A 207 -6.44 -0.67 9.37
C LEU A 207 -6.56 -0.55 10.89
N CYS A 208 -6.90 0.65 11.38
CA CYS A 208 -7.20 0.90 12.79
C CYS A 208 -8.60 1.49 12.97
N LEU A 209 -9.47 0.77 13.67
CA LEU A 209 -10.83 1.22 13.99
C LEU A 209 -10.91 1.63 15.47
N PHE A 210 -11.42 2.85 15.70
CA PHE A 210 -11.55 3.48 17.00
C PHE A 210 -13.02 3.75 17.35
N ASN A 211 -13.39 3.59 18.62
CA ASN A 211 -14.61 4.09 19.23
C ASN A 211 -14.42 5.55 19.70
N LEU A 212 -14.06 6.45 18.78
CA LEU A 212 -13.85 7.87 19.06
C LEU A 212 -14.25 8.71 17.85
N PRO A 213 -14.73 9.96 18.05
CA PRO A 213 -14.86 10.92 16.97
C PRO A 213 -13.48 11.41 16.50
N PRO A 214 -13.37 11.93 15.27
CA PRO A 214 -12.14 12.46 14.72
C PRO A 214 -11.45 13.54 15.55
N THR A 215 -12.21 14.35 16.27
CA THR A 215 -11.73 15.47 17.09
C THR A 215 -10.94 15.01 18.31
N GLU A 216 -11.23 13.82 18.82
CA GLU A 216 -10.57 13.24 20.00
C GLU A 216 -9.39 12.35 19.61
N LEU A 217 -9.33 11.93 18.36
CA LEU A 217 -8.18 11.24 17.79
C LEU A 217 -7.05 12.24 17.55
N VAL A 218 -6.24 12.48 18.59
CA VAL A 218 -4.98 13.25 18.50
C VAL A 218 -3.87 12.43 17.79
N VAL A 219 -4.27 11.70 16.76
CA VAL A 219 -3.46 10.81 15.92
C VAL A 219 -2.34 11.59 15.20
N ASN A 220 -2.49 12.90 15.04
CA ASN A 220 -1.45 13.78 14.50
C ASN A 220 -0.47 14.36 15.55
N LYS A 221 -0.65 14.05 16.85
CA LYS A 221 0.34 14.33 17.92
C LYS A 221 0.76 13.03 18.63
N SER A 222 0.81 11.92 17.89
CA SER A 222 0.94 10.52 18.35
C SER A 222 2.17 10.19 19.23
N SER A 223 3.04 11.16 19.51
CA SER A 223 4.15 11.02 20.46
C SER A 223 3.78 11.41 21.91
N LYS A 224 2.57 11.94 22.17
CA LYS A 224 2.21 12.50 23.48
C LYS A 224 1.08 11.79 24.25
N ILE A 225 0.31 10.92 23.62
CA ILE A 225 -0.75 10.16 24.33
C ILE A 225 -0.14 8.88 24.91
N GLN A 226 -0.42 8.59 26.18
CA GLN A 226 0.03 7.34 26.77
C GLN A 226 -0.71 6.17 26.09
N PRO A 227 -0.01 5.11 25.63
CA PRO A 227 -0.65 3.99 24.95
C PRO A 227 -1.83 3.35 25.71
N SER A 228 -1.82 3.41 27.04
CA SER A 228 -2.89 2.93 27.92
C SER A 228 -4.19 3.74 27.82
N GLU A 229 -4.13 5.02 27.43
CA GLU A 229 -5.30 5.90 27.30
C GLU A 229 -6.04 5.66 25.98
N THR A 230 -5.30 5.29 24.93
CA THR A 230 -5.89 5.03 23.59
C THR A 230 -6.27 3.57 23.38
N ALA A 231 -5.64 2.63 24.08
CA ALA A 231 -5.98 1.21 24.02
C ALA A 231 -7.48 0.89 24.20
N PRO A 232 -8.20 1.46 25.20
CA PRO A 232 -9.64 1.20 25.36
C PRO A 232 -10.50 1.66 24.18
N SER A 233 -10.04 2.67 23.43
CA SER A 233 -10.77 3.17 22.26
C SER A 233 -10.55 2.33 21.00
N ILE A 234 -9.54 1.48 20.94
CA ILE A 234 -9.23 0.69 19.74
C ILE A 234 -10.09 -0.58 19.78
N ILE A 235 -11.01 -0.69 18.81
CA ILE A 235 -11.98 -1.80 18.77
C ILE A 235 -11.61 -2.86 17.72
N ALA A 236 -10.89 -2.49 16.66
CA ALA A 236 -10.38 -3.44 15.69
C ALA A 236 -9.06 -2.99 15.05
N LEU A 237 -8.20 -3.96 14.77
CA LEU A 237 -6.92 -3.79 14.08
C LEU A 237 -6.79 -4.86 13.00
N GLY A 238 -6.42 -4.47 11.79
CA GLY A 238 -6.37 -5.40 10.66
C GLY A 238 -5.21 -5.19 9.72
N GLU A 239 -4.82 -6.29 9.07
CA GLU A 239 -3.83 -6.33 8.02
C GLU A 239 -4.51 -6.51 6.65
N LEU A 240 -4.03 -5.78 5.63
CA LEU A 240 -4.56 -5.81 4.27
C LEU A 240 -3.44 -6.06 3.26
N LYS A 241 -3.53 -7.16 2.51
CA LYS A 241 -2.52 -7.54 1.51
C LYS A 241 -3.13 -7.51 0.10
N GLY A 242 -2.61 -6.61 -0.73
CA GLY A 242 -3.10 -6.35 -2.10
C GLY A 242 -2.38 -7.09 -3.21
N GLY A 243 -1.31 -7.84 -2.91
CA GLY A 243 -0.58 -8.61 -3.92
C GLY A 243 -1.44 -9.74 -4.47
N ILE A 244 -1.48 -9.89 -5.81
CA ILE A 244 -2.20 -10.98 -6.50
C ILE A 244 -1.31 -12.21 -6.77
N ASP A 245 0.00 -12.06 -6.66
CA ASP A 245 0.95 -13.12 -6.96
C ASP A 245 0.88 -14.24 -5.90
N PRO A 246 0.48 -15.48 -6.28
CA PRO A 246 0.41 -16.59 -5.34
C PRO A 246 1.79 -16.96 -4.77
N ALA A 247 2.90 -16.70 -5.47
CA ALA A 247 4.24 -16.98 -4.98
C ALA A 247 4.60 -16.13 -3.74
N GLY A 248 4.07 -14.91 -3.66
CA GLY A 248 4.24 -14.02 -2.51
C GLY A 248 3.21 -14.19 -1.41
N ALA A 249 2.14 -14.96 -1.62
CA ALA A 249 1.00 -15.06 -0.70
C ALA A 249 1.43 -15.52 0.70
N ASP A 250 2.18 -16.61 0.78
CA ASP A 250 2.65 -17.19 2.03
C ASP A 250 3.64 -16.27 2.77
N GLU A 251 4.49 -15.53 2.05
CA GLU A 251 5.43 -14.57 2.65
C GLU A 251 4.69 -13.35 3.22
N HIS A 252 3.72 -12.82 2.47
CA HIS A 252 2.88 -11.72 2.92
C HIS A 252 2.02 -12.11 4.12
N TRP A 253 1.53 -13.35 4.16
CA TRP A 253 0.82 -13.89 5.31
C TRP A 253 1.69 -14.02 6.55
N LYS A 254 2.88 -14.62 6.46
CA LYS A 254 3.82 -14.70 7.60
C LYS A 254 4.10 -13.32 8.19
N THR A 255 4.27 -12.32 7.33
CA THR A 255 4.48 -10.93 7.75
C THR A 255 3.24 -10.36 8.48
N ALA A 256 2.05 -10.56 7.92
CA ALA A 256 0.79 -10.13 8.53
C ALA A 256 0.54 -10.84 9.86
N GLN A 257 0.74 -12.15 9.93
CA GLN A 257 0.59 -12.95 11.13
C GLN A 257 1.54 -12.47 12.24
N ALA A 258 2.80 -12.19 11.92
CA ALA A 258 3.74 -11.61 12.88
C ALA A 258 3.32 -10.20 13.36
N ALA A 259 2.68 -9.39 12.51
CA ALA A 259 2.09 -8.11 12.92
C ALA A 259 0.89 -8.30 13.86
N LEU A 260 -0.03 -9.20 13.53
CA LEU A 260 -1.21 -9.53 14.34
C LEU A 260 -0.82 -10.13 15.71
N ASN A 261 0.21 -10.98 15.76
CA ASN A 261 0.77 -11.48 17.03
C ASN A 261 1.30 -10.33 17.89
N ARG A 262 2.11 -9.43 17.33
CA ARG A 262 2.62 -8.25 18.05
C ARG A 262 1.50 -7.36 18.57
N ILE A 263 0.42 -7.21 17.81
CA ILE A 263 -0.78 -6.50 18.24
C ILE A 263 -1.37 -7.18 19.48
N ARG A 264 -1.70 -8.47 19.40
CA ARG A 264 -2.30 -9.21 20.51
C ARG A 264 -1.43 -9.18 21.77
N GLU A 265 -0.13 -9.40 21.63
CA GLU A 265 0.83 -9.36 22.74
C GLU A 265 0.94 -7.97 23.38
N ALA A 266 0.91 -6.90 22.59
CA ALA A 266 1.04 -5.55 23.11
C ALA A 266 -0.22 -5.09 23.84
N PHE A 267 -1.40 -5.45 23.33
CA PHE A 267 -2.68 -5.11 23.94
C PHE A 267 -3.00 -5.95 25.18
N SER A 268 -2.64 -7.24 25.19
CA SER A 268 -2.86 -8.09 26.38
C SER A 268 -2.06 -7.60 27.61
N LYS A 269 -0.87 -7.03 27.41
CA LYS A 269 -0.05 -6.43 28.48
C LYS A 269 -0.71 -5.25 29.19
N VAL A 270 -1.67 -4.60 28.53
CA VAL A 270 -2.45 -3.47 29.10
C VAL A 270 -3.90 -3.84 29.35
N GLY A 271 -4.27 -5.13 29.27
CA GLY A 271 -5.59 -5.64 29.61
C GLY A 271 -6.68 -5.41 28.56
N TYR A 272 -6.31 -5.14 27.31
CA TYR A 272 -7.27 -4.91 26.20
C TYR A 272 -7.13 -5.97 25.11
N PHE A 273 -8.22 -6.24 24.40
CA PHE A 273 -8.30 -7.30 23.38
C PHE A 273 -9.12 -6.82 22.17
N PRO A 274 -8.56 -5.93 21.33
CA PRO A 274 -9.26 -5.47 20.14
C PRO A 274 -9.53 -6.63 19.18
N ASN A 275 -10.59 -6.52 18.39
CA ASN A 275 -10.83 -7.47 17.30
C ASN A 275 -9.65 -7.44 16.33
N THR A 276 -9.24 -8.60 15.83
CA THR A 276 -8.19 -8.69 14.82
C THR A 276 -8.72 -9.32 13.55
N PHE A 277 -8.30 -8.81 12.39
CA PHE A 277 -8.78 -9.34 11.11
C PHE A 277 -7.74 -9.28 10.00
N PHE A 278 -7.94 -10.09 8.98
CA PHE A 278 -7.06 -10.17 7.81
C PHE A 278 -7.85 -10.12 6.51
N VAL A 279 -7.40 -9.29 5.56
CA VAL A 279 -7.95 -9.27 4.20
C VAL A 279 -6.84 -9.44 3.18
N GLY A 280 -6.94 -10.49 2.35
CA GLY A 280 -5.89 -10.86 1.40
C GLY A 280 -6.40 -10.96 -0.04
N SER A 281 -5.62 -10.50 -1.01
CA SER A 281 -5.91 -10.66 -2.44
C SER A 281 -5.35 -11.97 -3.01
N ALA A 282 -4.16 -12.38 -2.56
CA ALA A 282 -3.61 -13.70 -2.83
C ALA A 282 -3.62 -14.52 -1.53
N VAL A 283 -4.43 -15.57 -1.52
CA VAL A 283 -4.59 -16.50 -0.41
C VAL A 283 -4.41 -17.92 -0.95
N ALA A 284 -3.27 -18.53 -0.60
CA ALA A 284 -2.96 -19.91 -0.95
C ALA A 284 -3.56 -20.90 0.07
N LYS A 285 -3.65 -22.18 -0.30
CA LYS A 285 -4.30 -23.21 0.52
C LYS A 285 -3.71 -23.32 1.94
N ARG A 286 -2.38 -23.40 2.06
CA ARG A 286 -1.71 -23.52 3.36
C ARG A 286 -2.02 -22.36 4.30
N MET A 287 -1.89 -21.12 3.82
CA MET A 287 -2.24 -19.96 4.64
C MET A 287 -3.75 -19.86 4.91
N ALA A 288 -4.61 -20.32 4.00
CA ALA A 288 -6.05 -20.38 4.25
C ALA A 288 -6.38 -21.31 5.43
N ASP A 289 -5.72 -22.46 5.51
CA ASP A 289 -5.88 -23.40 6.62
C ASP A 289 -5.37 -22.78 7.95
N GLU A 290 -4.24 -22.06 7.92
CA GLU A 290 -3.72 -21.33 9.09
C GLU A 290 -4.64 -20.16 9.54
N ILE A 291 -5.24 -19.43 8.59
CA ILE A 291 -6.22 -18.38 8.87
C ILE A 291 -7.47 -19.01 9.49
N TRP A 292 -7.99 -20.09 8.91
CA TRP A 292 -9.16 -20.80 9.41
C TRP A 292 -8.97 -21.30 10.83
N HIS A 293 -7.82 -21.91 11.12
CA HIS A 293 -7.48 -22.35 12.48
C HIS A 293 -7.50 -21.18 13.48
N GLN A 294 -6.92 -20.02 13.13
CA GLN A 294 -6.97 -18.84 13.99
C GLN A 294 -8.39 -18.29 14.19
N LEU A 295 -9.27 -18.43 13.20
CA LEU A 295 -10.69 -18.07 13.32
C LEU A 295 -11.45 -19.02 14.25
N GLU A 296 -11.16 -20.32 14.19
CA GLU A 296 -11.76 -21.34 15.07
C GLU A 296 -11.29 -21.17 16.52
N GLU A 297 -10.01 -20.88 16.73
CA GLU A 297 -9.45 -20.61 18.06
C GLU A 297 -9.84 -19.22 18.63
N GLY A 298 -10.40 -18.35 17.80
CA GLY A 298 -10.74 -16.97 18.19
C GLY A 298 -9.53 -16.04 18.35
N THR A 299 -8.33 -16.47 17.92
CA THR A 299 -7.14 -15.59 17.90
C THR A 299 -7.19 -14.60 16.75
N LEU A 300 -7.97 -14.89 15.70
CA LEU A 300 -8.41 -13.97 14.65
C LEU A 300 -9.93 -13.85 14.69
N THR A 301 -10.46 -12.63 14.62
CA THR A 301 -11.91 -12.39 14.70
C THR A 301 -12.62 -12.58 13.37
N ASN A 302 -11.98 -12.13 12.28
CA ASN A 302 -12.58 -12.18 10.95
C ASN A 302 -11.52 -12.25 9.84
N ALA A 303 -11.87 -12.78 8.68
CA ALA A 303 -10.99 -12.78 7.52
C ALA A 303 -11.78 -12.76 6.20
N ALA A 304 -11.20 -12.21 5.14
CA ALA A 304 -11.83 -12.23 3.82
C ALA A 304 -10.80 -12.31 2.69
N ASN A 305 -11.18 -12.98 1.61
CA ASN A 305 -10.51 -12.86 0.33
C ASN A 305 -11.04 -11.63 -0.42
N LEU A 306 -10.14 -10.70 -0.75
CA LEU A 306 -10.48 -9.44 -1.41
C LEU A 306 -11.03 -9.62 -2.83
N ASN A 307 -10.84 -10.79 -3.43
CA ASN A 307 -11.40 -11.15 -4.74
C ASN A 307 -12.78 -11.82 -4.65
N GLN A 308 -13.30 -12.08 -3.45
CA GLN A 308 -14.63 -12.65 -3.24
C GLN A 308 -15.62 -11.56 -2.78
N GLU A 309 -16.50 -11.12 -3.69
CA GLU A 309 -17.39 -9.96 -3.46
C GLU A 309 -18.27 -10.11 -2.22
N ASN A 310 -18.83 -11.30 -2.00
CA ASN A 310 -19.67 -11.58 -0.83
C ASN A 310 -18.88 -11.48 0.49
N GLN A 311 -17.62 -11.91 0.50
CA GLN A 311 -16.76 -11.82 1.68
C GLN A 311 -16.39 -10.36 1.96
N VAL A 312 -16.04 -9.60 0.91
CA VAL A 312 -15.73 -8.16 1.02
C VAL A 312 -16.94 -7.38 1.52
N ALA A 313 -18.14 -7.65 1.00
CA ALA A 313 -19.37 -7.02 1.47
C ALA A 313 -19.69 -7.40 2.93
N SER A 314 -19.51 -8.67 3.30
CA SER A 314 -19.76 -9.13 4.66
C SER A 314 -18.79 -8.55 5.67
N ILE A 315 -17.49 -8.47 5.36
CA ILE A 315 -16.50 -7.91 6.28
C ILE A 315 -16.64 -6.39 6.40
N ALA A 316 -16.98 -5.69 5.30
CA ALA A 316 -17.30 -4.27 5.34
C ALA A 316 -18.52 -4.00 6.24
N ARG A 317 -19.58 -4.80 6.11
CA ARG A 317 -20.76 -4.73 6.99
C ARG A 317 -20.42 -5.00 8.45
N TRP A 318 -19.58 -6.00 8.72
CA TRP A 318 -19.10 -6.27 10.07
C TRP A 318 -18.34 -5.07 10.64
N LEU A 319 -17.37 -4.51 9.90
CA LEU A 319 -16.62 -3.33 10.33
C LEU A 319 -17.53 -2.13 10.62
N CYS A 320 -18.54 -1.89 9.77
CA CYS A 320 -19.49 -0.79 9.97
C CYS A 320 -20.39 -0.96 11.20
N ASN A 321 -20.60 -2.20 11.67
CA ASN A 321 -21.50 -2.54 12.76
C ASN A 321 -20.81 -2.85 14.08
N LEU A 322 -19.49 -3.03 14.09
CA LEU A 322 -18.70 -2.92 15.33
C LEU A 322 -19.00 -1.58 15.98
#